data_AF-A0A3D3SDD4-F1
#
_entry.id   AF-A0A3D3SDD4-F1
#
_cell.length_a   1.000
_cell.length_b   1.000
_cell.length_c   1.000
_cell.angle_alpha   90.00
_cell.angle_beta   90.00
_cell.angle_gamma   90.00
#
_symmetry.space_group_name_H-M   'P 1'
#
loop_
_entity.id
_entity.type
_entity.pdbx_description
1 polymer ?
#
loop_
_entity_poly.entity_id
_entity_poly.type
_entity_poly.pdbx_seq_one_letter_code
_entity_poly.pdbx_strand_id
1 'polypeptide(L)'
;LSGYLMDAYQAAEEFCQMLNRRVRTAGFFKTLLLRRIGSSMSAGLSTVTKMLSEWESDSDQEEDDEPEEFNGEDDRDRPGNHSSELKTLTSAERRKLEQCKGYLETSREEDPKWNVILHYLRDEHWAEDGCILFSQYYDTAWWVAQGLVKAFPDRLVAVYAGSGKSGIFQDGRFLRRERDDIKKLVKDGEVTLLVGTDAASEGLNLQSLGTLINVDLPWNPTRLEQRKGRIQRIGQTRDTIRVLNLRYKDSVEDKVHNALSGRLDQIRKMFGQIPDVLEDVWIDIALGKKVEAEQRIDALPPQHAFDERYSRVDDVSGWDDCAKVLNAGDRIAHLSKGWKS
;
A
#
# COMPACT_ATOMS: atom_id res chain seq x y z
N LEU A 1 9.34 5.04 16.96
CA LEU A 1 8.42 4.38 17.90
C LEU A 1 8.78 4.90 19.29
N SER A 2 7.81 5.25 20.13
CA SER A 2 8.06 5.75 21.50
C SER A 2 6.86 5.47 22.41
N GLY A 3 7.11 5.30 23.71
CA GLY A 3 6.07 5.00 24.70
C GLY A 3 5.26 3.76 24.33
N TYR A 4 3.95 3.81 24.58
CA TYR A 4 3.02 2.70 24.32
C TYR A 4 2.97 2.24 22.86
N LEU A 5 3.32 3.09 21.88
CA LEU A 5 3.45 2.65 20.49
C LEU A 5 4.61 1.66 20.31
N MET A 6 5.74 1.89 21.00
CA MET A 6 6.85 0.95 21.01
C MET A 6 6.44 -0.34 21.71
N ASP A 7 5.74 -0.26 22.84
CA ASP A 7 5.29 -1.43 23.60
C ASP A 7 4.29 -2.27 22.79
N ALA A 8 3.34 -1.63 22.09
CA ALA A 8 2.44 -2.29 21.15
C ALA A 8 3.21 -3.03 20.04
N TYR A 9 4.21 -2.35 19.46
CA TYR A 9 5.02 -2.92 18.38
C TYR A 9 5.82 -4.13 18.86
N GLN A 10 6.45 -4.04 20.03
CA GLN A 10 7.20 -5.14 20.65
C GLN A 10 6.28 -6.31 21.01
N ALA A 11 5.10 -6.04 21.59
CA ALA A 11 4.12 -7.08 21.89
C ALA A 11 3.67 -7.81 20.61
N ALA A 12 3.44 -7.07 19.51
CA ALA A 12 3.13 -7.68 18.23
C ALA A 12 4.30 -8.51 17.67
N GLU A 13 5.53 -8.02 17.73
CA GLU A 13 6.72 -8.78 17.31
C GLU A 13 6.86 -10.09 18.10
N GLU A 14 6.70 -10.05 19.42
CA GLU A 14 6.75 -11.22 20.30
C GLU A 14 5.63 -12.22 19.99
N PHE A 15 4.39 -11.74 19.84
CA PHE A 15 3.25 -12.58 19.43
C PHE A 15 3.56 -13.31 18.11
N CYS A 16 4.04 -12.58 17.11
CA CYS A 16 4.36 -13.14 15.82
C CYS A 16 5.54 -14.13 15.89
N GLN A 17 6.53 -13.92 16.76
CA GLN A 17 7.61 -14.88 16.99
C GLN A 17 7.08 -16.18 17.63
N MET A 18 6.17 -16.07 18.60
CA MET A 18 5.54 -17.23 19.24
C MET A 18 4.74 -18.04 18.22
N LEU A 19 3.89 -17.36 17.43
CA LEU A 19 3.08 -18.00 16.39
C LEU A 19 3.94 -18.72 15.35
N ASN A 20 5.03 -18.08 14.89
CA ASN A 20 5.92 -18.64 13.87
C ASN A 20 6.71 -19.88 14.34
N ARG A 21 6.93 -20.05 15.66
CA ARG A 21 7.55 -21.27 16.19
C ARG A 21 6.65 -22.49 16.05
N ARG A 22 5.33 -22.28 16.07
CA ARG A 22 4.32 -23.34 16.00
C ARG A 22 3.83 -23.56 14.57
N VAL A 23 3.54 -22.48 13.86
CA VAL A 23 2.94 -22.51 12.52
C VAL A 23 3.94 -21.93 11.53
N ARG A 24 4.57 -22.79 10.71
CA ARG A 24 5.58 -22.35 9.72
C ARG A 24 5.01 -21.39 8.66
N THR A 25 3.71 -21.50 8.36
CA THR A 25 2.98 -20.61 7.44
C THR A 25 2.57 -19.27 8.06
N ALA A 26 2.86 -19.05 9.36
CA ALA A 26 2.52 -17.79 10.05
C ALA A 26 3.38 -16.59 9.63
N GLY A 27 4.39 -16.78 8.78
CA GLY A 27 5.17 -15.68 8.20
C GLY A 27 4.28 -14.59 7.59
N PHE A 28 3.21 -14.97 6.88
CA PHE A 28 2.23 -14.05 6.31
C PHE A 28 1.43 -13.27 7.39
N PHE A 29 0.99 -13.93 8.46
CA PHE A 29 0.26 -13.23 9.53
C PHE A 29 1.16 -12.30 10.33
N LYS A 30 2.44 -12.71 10.51
CA LYS A 30 3.47 -11.85 11.09
C LYS A 30 3.67 -10.59 10.27
N THR A 31 3.72 -10.74 8.95
CA THR A 31 3.88 -9.58 8.08
C THR A 31 2.67 -8.69 8.17
N LEU A 32 1.46 -9.24 8.04
CA LEU A 32 0.24 -8.45 8.07
C LEU A 32 0.07 -7.61 9.35
N LEU A 33 0.23 -8.19 10.55
CA LEU A 33 0.04 -7.45 11.81
C LEU A 33 1.04 -6.29 11.96
N LEU A 34 2.32 -6.56 11.72
CA LEU A 34 3.37 -5.54 11.81
C LEU A 34 3.21 -4.44 10.73
N ARG A 35 2.76 -4.80 9.51
CA ARG A 35 2.43 -3.84 8.45
C ARG A 35 1.24 -2.96 8.85
N ARG A 36 0.21 -3.54 9.46
CA ARG A 36 -1.00 -2.83 9.91
C ARG A 36 -0.71 -1.85 11.05
N ILE A 37 0.07 -2.26 12.04
CA ILE A 37 0.53 -1.36 13.12
C ILE A 37 1.46 -0.28 12.54
N GLY A 38 2.33 -0.64 11.60
CA GLY A 38 3.21 0.31 10.89
C GLY A 38 2.44 1.37 10.10
N SER A 39 1.25 1.02 9.60
CA SER A 39 0.35 1.95 8.93
C SER A 39 -0.28 2.97 9.88
N SER A 40 -1.02 2.50 10.88
CA SER A 40 -1.49 3.34 11.99
C SER A 40 -1.90 2.49 13.19
N MET A 41 -1.97 3.12 14.37
CA MET A 41 -2.49 2.45 15.56
C MET A 41 -3.92 1.92 15.36
N SER A 42 -4.76 2.67 14.64
CA SER A 42 -6.14 2.27 14.32
C SER A 42 -6.21 1.01 13.46
N ALA A 43 -5.33 0.88 12.45
CA ALA A 43 -5.26 -0.32 11.62
C ALA A 43 -4.73 -1.52 12.40
N GLY A 44 -3.71 -1.32 13.23
CA GLY A 44 -3.21 -2.33 14.16
C GLY A 44 -4.29 -2.84 15.10
N LEU A 45 -5.02 -1.93 15.77
CA LEU A 45 -6.06 -2.28 16.73
C LEU A 45 -7.21 -3.06 16.09
N SER A 46 -7.65 -2.63 14.90
CA SER A 46 -8.67 -3.32 14.11
C SER A 46 -8.24 -4.76 13.80
N THR A 47 -6.98 -4.98 13.40
CA THR A 47 -6.45 -6.32 13.12
C THR A 47 -6.34 -7.18 14.37
N VAL A 48 -5.79 -6.63 15.47
CA VAL A 48 -5.65 -7.34 16.74
C VAL A 48 -7.02 -7.76 17.30
N THR A 49 -8.02 -6.87 17.20
CA THR A 49 -9.38 -7.14 17.68
C THR A 49 -10.03 -8.26 16.87
N LYS A 50 -9.91 -8.23 15.54
CA LYS A 50 -10.42 -9.30 14.66
C LYS A 50 -9.77 -10.65 14.95
N MET A 51 -8.45 -10.67 15.09
CA MET A 51 -7.71 -11.88 15.47
C MET A 51 -8.21 -12.44 16.80
N LEU A 52 -8.45 -11.60 17.81
CA LEU A 52 -8.99 -12.05 19.09
C LEU A 52 -10.43 -12.59 18.98
N SER A 53 -11.30 -11.96 18.16
CA SER A 53 -12.71 -12.35 18.03
C SER A 53 -12.94 -13.60 17.14
N GLU A 54 -12.24 -13.70 16.01
CA GLU A 54 -12.33 -14.86 15.10
C GLU A 54 -11.81 -16.14 15.76
N TRP A 55 -11.01 -16.00 16.82
CA TRP A 55 -10.47 -17.10 17.63
C TRP A 55 -11.24 -17.30 18.95
N GLU A 56 -12.32 -16.54 19.19
CA GLU A 56 -13.30 -16.75 20.27
C GLU A 56 -14.51 -17.58 19.82
N SER A 57 -14.87 -17.55 18.53
CA SER A 57 -16.10 -18.16 18.00
C SER A 57 -16.05 -19.67 17.74
N ASP A 58 -15.10 -20.40 18.36
CA ASP A 58 -15.03 -21.88 18.29
C ASP A 58 -15.94 -22.57 19.33
N SER A 59 -17.05 -21.93 19.72
CA SER A 59 -18.14 -22.55 20.49
C SER A 59 -19.53 -22.22 19.91
N ASP A 60 -19.77 -22.64 18.68
CA ASP A 60 -21.05 -22.55 17.96
C ASP A 60 -21.34 -21.20 17.31
N GLN A 61 -20.95 -21.05 16.04
CA GLN A 61 -21.83 -20.53 14.96
C GLN A 61 -21.13 -20.63 13.60
N GLU A 62 -21.67 -21.48 12.73
CA GLU A 62 -21.59 -21.29 11.28
C GLU A 62 -22.46 -20.07 10.94
N GLU A 63 -21.87 -18.95 10.56
CA GLU A 63 -22.61 -17.86 9.91
C GLU A 63 -21.68 -17.04 8.99
N ASP A 64 -21.84 -17.27 7.69
CA ASP A 64 -22.07 -16.29 6.61
C ASP A 64 -21.56 -14.85 6.77
N ASP A 65 -20.29 -14.66 7.12
CA ASP A 65 -19.53 -13.51 6.63
C ASP A 65 -18.47 -14.03 5.66
N GLU A 66 -18.71 -13.82 4.36
CA GLU A 66 -17.66 -13.95 3.34
C GLU A 66 -16.45 -13.16 3.85
N PRO A 67 -15.26 -13.79 4.01
CA PRO A 67 -14.08 -13.05 4.36
C PRO A 67 -13.93 -11.96 3.31
N GLU A 68 -13.92 -10.68 3.72
CA GLU A 68 -13.66 -9.57 2.81
C GLU A 68 -12.44 -9.98 1.99
N GLU A 69 -12.69 -10.26 0.70
CA GLU A 69 -11.64 -10.62 -0.22
C GLU A 69 -10.58 -9.54 -0.09
N PHE A 70 -9.43 -9.96 0.43
CA PHE A 70 -8.21 -9.18 0.39
C PHE A 70 -7.82 -9.08 -1.08
N ASN A 71 -8.53 -8.24 -1.83
CA ASN A 71 -8.26 -7.89 -3.22
C ASN A 71 -7.10 -6.88 -3.24
N GLY A 72 -5.97 -7.30 -2.66
CA GLY A 72 -4.67 -6.89 -3.14
C GLY A 72 -4.33 -7.82 -4.29
N GLU A 73 -4.22 -7.28 -5.49
CA GLU A 73 -3.73 -8.01 -6.66
C GLU A 73 -2.31 -8.53 -6.38
N ASP A 74 -2.23 -9.77 -5.87
CA ASP A 74 -1.20 -10.77 -6.18
C ASP A 74 -1.74 -12.15 -5.74
N ASP A 75 -2.69 -12.67 -6.51
CA ASP A 75 -3.39 -13.94 -6.28
C ASP A 75 -2.52 -15.14 -6.75
N ARG A 76 -1.29 -15.25 -6.23
CA ARG A 76 -0.37 -16.35 -6.56
C ARG A 76 0.14 -17.19 -5.39
N ASP A 77 -0.20 -16.85 -4.14
CA ASP A 77 0.18 -17.64 -2.96
C ASP A 77 -0.98 -17.82 -1.96
N ARG A 78 -2.13 -18.35 -2.41
CA ARG A 78 -3.15 -18.89 -1.48
C ARG A 78 -2.69 -20.26 -0.94
N PRO A 79 -2.36 -20.43 0.35
CA PRO A 79 -2.12 -21.75 0.91
C PRO A 79 -3.47 -22.46 1.10
N GLY A 80 -3.61 -23.64 0.50
CA GLY A 80 -4.76 -24.51 0.75
C GLY A 80 -4.91 -24.88 2.22
N ASN A 81 -6.15 -24.90 2.70
CA ASN A 81 -6.69 -25.59 3.88
C ASN A 81 -5.77 -25.84 5.12
N HIS A 82 -5.01 -24.83 5.57
CA HIS A 82 -4.25 -24.84 6.84
C HIS A 82 -4.95 -24.04 7.97
N SER A 83 -6.25 -23.76 7.83
CA SER A 83 -7.00 -22.83 8.70
C SER A 83 -7.12 -23.28 10.16
N SER A 84 -7.06 -24.59 10.45
CA SER A 84 -7.32 -25.11 11.80
C SER A 84 -6.21 -24.79 12.81
N GLU A 85 -4.92 -24.90 12.45
CA GLU A 85 -3.81 -24.64 13.40
C GLU A 85 -3.62 -23.16 13.72
N LEU A 86 -4.00 -22.29 12.77
CA LEU A 86 -4.00 -20.83 12.90
C LEU A 86 -5.15 -20.32 13.79
N LYS A 87 -6.25 -21.07 13.87
CA LYS A 87 -7.46 -20.67 14.61
C LYS A 87 -7.34 -20.84 16.12
N THR A 88 -6.41 -21.68 16.60
CA THR A 88 -6.27 -21.94 18.04
C THR A 88 -5.06 -21.20 18.60
N LEU A 89 -5.26 -20.08 19.30
CA LEU A 89 -4.18 -19.44 20.05
C LEU A 89 -3.87 -20.20 21.34
N THR A 90 -2.58 -20.34 21.66
CA THR A 90 -2.18 -20.71 23.02
C THR A 90 -2.52 -19.59 23.99
N SER A 91 -2.72 -19.91 25.28
CA SER A 91 -2.97 -18.89 26.31
C SER A 91 -1.87 -17.83 26.39
N ALA A 92 -0.63 -18.20 26.05
CA ALA A 92 0.50 -17.29 26.02
C ALA A 92 0.46 -16.35 24.80
N GLU A 93 0.13 -16.88 23.60
CA GLU A 93 -0.06 -16.07 22.38
C GLU A 93 -1.23 -15.09 22.56
N ARG A 94 -2.37 -15.56 23.07
CA ARG A 94 -3.55 -14.73 23.37
C ARG A 94 -3.20 -13.58 24.33
N ARG A 95 -2.54 -13.89 25.45
CA ARG A 95 -2.14 -12.86 26.42
C ARG A 95 -1.25 -11.80 25.78
N LYS A 96 -0.36 -12.20 24.87
CA LYS A 96 0.52 -11.24 24.17
C LYS A 96 -0.26 -10.35 23.20
N LEU A 97 -1.24 -10.92 22.52
CA LEU A 97 -2.12 -10.18 21.61
C LEU A 97 -3.07 -9.23 22.37
N GLU A 98 -3.58 -9.63 23.53
CA GLU A 98 -4.34 -8.77 24.45
C GLU A 98 -3.49 -7.62 25.01
N GLN A 99 -2.21 -7.87 25.35
CA GLN A 99 -1.26 -6.82 25.72
C GLN A 99 -1.08 -5.80 24.58
N CYS A 100 -0.85 -6.30 23.36
CA CYS A 100 -0.75 -5.46 22.16
C CYS A 100 -2.01 -4.58 22.01
N LYS A 101 -3.21 -5.18 22.15
CA LYS A 101 -4.49 -4.46 22.12
C LYS A 101 -4.53 -3.31 23.13
N GLY A 102 -4.23 -3.60 24.40
CA GLY A 102 -4.27 -2.60 25.47
C GLY A 102 -3.33 -1.42 25.24
N TYR A 103 -2.12 -1.67 24.72
CA TYR A 103 -1.20 -0.60 24.35
C TYR A 103 -1.71 0.25 23.17
N LEU A 104 -2.29 -0.38 22.14
CA LEU A 104 -2.87 0.32 20.99
C LEU A 104 -4.09 1.16 21.39
N GLU A 105 -4.94 0.67 22.29
CA GLU A 105 -6.10 1.41 22.81
C GLU A 105 -5.69 2.65 23.61
N THR A 106 -4.68 2.50 24.47
CA THR A 106 -4.17 3.60 25.31
C THR A 106 -3.51 4.70 24.48
N SER A 107 -2.87 4.35 23.36
CA SER A 107 -2.10 5.30 22.55
C SER A 107 -2.89 5.97 21.43
N ARG A 108 -4.08 5.47 21.10
CA ARG A 108 -4.76 5.76 19.82
C ARG A 108 -4.97 7.25 19.54
N GLU A 109 -5.14 8.05 20.59
CA GLU A 109 -5.36 9.51 20.48
C GLU A 109 -4.07 10.29 20.25
N GLU A 110 -2.90 9.67 20.46
CA GLU A 110 -1.58 10.30 20.39
C GLU A 110 -0.70 9.75 19.25
N ASP A 111 -1.30 9.17 18.20
CA ASP A 111 -0.54 8.66 17.06
C ASP A 111 0.32 9.78 16.44
N PRO A 112 1.66 9.68 16.46
CA PRO A 112 2.53 10.78 16.08
C PRO A 112 2.43 11.14 14.60
N LYS A 113 1.95 10.22 13.74
CA LYS A 113 1.69 10.54 12.32
C LYS A 113 0.63 11.63 12.19
N TRP A 114 -0.38 11.64 13.06
CA TRP A 114 -1.42 12.67 13.02
C TRP A 114 -0.86 14.07 13.26
N ASN A 115 0.05 14.21 14.22
CA ASN A 115 0.70 15.50 14.50
C ASN A 115 1.48 16.01 13.30
N VAL A 116 2.17 15.12 12.58
CA VAL A 116 2.90 15.47 11.35
C VAL A 116 1.93 15.83 10.21
N ILE A 117 0.88 15.04 10.00
CA ILE A 117 -0.17 15.34 9.01
C ILE A 117 -0.76 16.73 9.27
N LEU A 118 -1.14 17.00 10.52
CA LEU A 118 -1.74 18.27 10.91
C LEU A 118 -0.77 19.43 10.72
N HIS A 119 0.50 19.26 11.09
CA HIS A 119 1.53 20.26 10.88
C HIS A 119 1.64 20.67 9.40
N TYR A 120 1.78 19.71 8.48
CA TYR A 120 1.91 20.03 7.07
C TYR A 120 0.62 20.61 6.46
N LEU A 121 -0.54 20.07 6.82
CA LEU A 121 -1.81 20.55 6.27
C LEU A 121 -2.18 21.95 6.76
N ARG A 122 -1.96 22.23 8.05
CA ARG A 122 -2.37 23.47 8.70
C ARG A 122 -1.25 24.50 8.77
N ASP A 123 -0.11 24.13 9.33
CA ASP A 123 0.96 25.09 9.66
C ASP A 123 1.83 25.40 8.42
N GLU A 124 2.06 24.40 7.55
CA GLU A 124 2.71 24.58 6.24
C GLU A 124 1.70 24.86 5.11
N HIS A 125 0.41 25.02 5.44
CA HIS A 125 -0.67 25.42 4.54
C HIS A 125 -0.92 24.48 3.34
N TRP A 126 -0.54 23.20 3.42
CA TRP A 126 -0.76 22.25 2.31
C TRP A 126 -2.25 22.03 2.01
N ALA A 127 -3.15 22.27 2.98
CA ALA A 127 -4.59 22.19 2.76
C ALA A 127 -5.12 23.26 1.78
N GLU A 128 -4.46 24.41 1.64
CA GLU A 128 -4.84 25.45 0.69
C GLU A 128 -4.61 25.01 -0.76
N ASP A 129 -3.56 24.21 -0.96
CA ASP A 129 -3.26 23.61 -2.26
C ASP A 129 -4.09 22.37 -2.59
N GLY A 130 -4.90 21.92 -1.64
CA GLY A 130 -5.57 20.62 -1.70
C GLY A 130 -4.58 19.47 -1.53
N CYS A 131 -5.02 18.44 -0.79
CA CYS A 131 -4.19 17.30 -0.43
C CYS A 131 -4.93 15.99 -0.64
N ILE A 132 -4.24 15.02 -1.23
CA ILE A 132 -4.62 13.62 -1.13
C ILE A 132 -3.73 12.89 -0.13
N LEU A 133 -4.37 12.15 0.78
CA LEU A 133 -3.72 11.28 1.74
C LEU A 133 -3.95 9.83 1.34
N PHE A 134 -2.88 9.10 1.06
CA PHE A 134 -2.93 7.71 0.65
C PHE A 134 -2.62 6.77 1.80
N SER A 135 -3.36 5.67 1.84
CA SER A 135 -3.11 4.54 2.71
C SER A 135 -3.34 3.21 1.99
N GLN A 136 -2.58 2.17 2.31
CA GLN A 136 -2.90 0.81 1.85
C GLN A 136 -4.17 0.26 2.50
N TYR A 137 -4.51 0.78 3.68
CA TYR A 137 -5.53 0.23 4.55
C TYR A 137 -6.70 1.18 4.76
N TYR A 138 -7.92 0.65 4.66
CA TYR A 138 -9.14 1.43 4.89
C TYR A 138 -9.24 1.96 6.33
N ASP A 139 -8.88 1.17 7.36
CA ASP A 139 -8.94 1.63 8.76
C ASP A 139 -8.06 2.85 9.02
N THR A 140 -6.88 2.90 8.41
CA THR A 140 -5.98 4.06 8.47
C THR A 140 -6.59 5.23 7.69
N ALA A 141 -7.10 5.01 6.48
CA ALA A 141 -7.75 6.05 5.68
C ALA A 141 -8.95 6.67 6.44
N TRP A 142 -9.77 5.84 7.05
CA TRP A 142 -10.93 6.26 7.84
C TRP A 142 -10.52 7.06 9.07
N TRP A 143 -9.53 6.58 9.82
CA TRP A 143 -8.98 7.29 10.98
C TRP A 143 -8.45 8.69 10.60
N VAL A 144 -7.69 8.79 9.51
CA VAL A 144 -7.21 10.07 9.00
C VAL A 144 -8.37 10.98 8.61
N ALA A 145 -9.37 10.46 7.87
CA ALA A 145 -10.52 11.25 7.46
C ALA A 145 -11.29 11.82 8.66
N GLN A 146 -11.50 11.03 9.71
CA GLN A 146 -12.11 11.50 10.95
C GLN A 146 -11.29 12.60 11.64
N GLY A 147 -9.96 12.48 11.63
CA GLY A 147 -9.07 13.54 12.10
C GLY A 147 -9.22 14.83 11.29
N LEU A 148 -9.26 14.72 9.96
CA LEU A 148 -9.39 15.87 9.05
C LEU A 148 -10.70 16.61 9.25
N VAL A 149 -11.82 15.90 9.43
CA VAL A 149 -13.14 16.51 9.69
C VAL A 149 -13.13 17.33 10.99
N LYS A 150 -12.42 16.84 12.02
CA LYS A 150 -12.28 17.57 13.29
C LYS A 150 -11.36 18.79 13.16
N ALA A 151 -10.28 18.66 12.39
CA ALA A 151 -9.27 19.72 12.23
C ALA A 151 -9.67 20.82 11.24
N PHE A 152 -10.52 20.48 10.25
CA PHE A 152 -10.94 21.37 9.17
C PHE A 152 -12.48 21.34 9.02
N PRO A 153 -13.23 21.85 10.01
CA PRO A 153 -14.70 21.76 10.02
C PRO A 153 -15.38 22.50 8.86
N ASP A 154 -14.71 23.50 8.28
CA ASP A 154 -15.23 24.30 7.17
C ASP A 154 -14.93 23.69 5.78
N ARG A 155 -14.33 22.49 5.71
CA ARG A 155 -13.94 21.84 4.46
C ARG A 155 -14.65 20.50 4.29
N LEU A 156 -15.08 20.22 3.06
CA LEU A 156 -15.55 18.88 2.71
C LEU A 156 -14.36 17.92 2.63
N VAL A 157 -14.42 16.85 3.42
CA VAL A 157 -13.45 15.75 3.40
C VAL A 157 -14.09 14.55 2.72
N ALA A 158 -13.42 13.99 1.72
CA ALA A 158 -13.88 12.78 1.03
C ALA A 158 -13.03 11.56 1.38
N VAL A 159 -13.68 10.40 1.43
CA VAL A 159 -13.03 9.08 1.49
C VAL A 159 -13.29 8.37 0.16
N TYR A 160 -12.21 7.94 -0.50
CA TYR A 160 -12.24 7.25 -1.77
C TYR A 160 -11.67 5.84 -1.59
N ALA A 161 -12.57 4.88 -1.40
CA ALA A 161 -12.26 3.50 -1.07
C ALA A 161 -13.06 2.52 -1.95
N GLY A 162 -12.86 1.22 -1.74
CA GLY A 162 -13.58 0.16 -2.46
C GLY A 162 -15.10 0.24 -2.32
N SER A 163 -15.81 -0.69 -3.00
CA SER A 163 -17.27 -0.72 -3.10
C SER A 163 -17.96 -0.51 -1.74
N GLY A 164 -18.90 0.45 -1.68
CA GLY A 164 -19.68 0.76 -0.48
C GLY A 164 -18.95 1.55 0.63
N LYS A 165 -17.65 1.81 0.50
CA LYS A 165 -16.82 2.51 1.49
C LYS A 165 -16.42 3.94 1.08
N SER A 166 -16.82 4.37 -0.13
CA SER A 166 -16.62 5.73 -0.61
C SER A 166 -17.72 6.69 -0.14
N GLY A 167 -17.35 7.94 0.13
CA GLY A 167 -18.29 8.97 0.56
C GLY A 167 -17.64 10.28 0.93
N ILE A 168 -18.46 11.21 1.41
CA ILE A 168 -18.04 12.52 1.88
C ILE A 168 -18.51 12.75 3.31
N PHE A 169 -17.75 13.53 4.07
CA PHE A 169 -18.20 14.06 5.34
C PHE A 169 -18.85 15.43 5.11
N GLN A 170 -20.13 15.53 5.46
CA GLN A 170 -20.93 16.73 5.36
C GLN A 170 -21.72 16.88 6.67
N ASP A 171 -21.65 18.06 7.30
CA ASP A 171 -22.32 18.35 8.58
C ASP A 171 -22.02 17.33 9.69
N GLY A 172 -20.76 16.87 9.76
CA GLY A 172 -20.31 15.87 10.73
C GLY A 172 -20.82 14.44 10.48
N ARG A 173 -21.53 14.19 9.37
CA ARG A 173 -22.03 12.87 8.98
C ARG A 173 -21.33 12.35 7.74
N PHE A 174 -21.10 11.05 7.71
CA PHE A 174 -20.59 10.39 6.52
C PHE A 174 -21.75 10.03 5.58
N LEU A 175 -21.73 10.61 4.39
CA LEU A 175 -22.69 10.34 3.33
C LEU A 175 -22.02 9.50 2.26
N ARG A 176 -22.51 8.27 2.07
CA ARG A 176 -22.04 7.41 0.97
C ARG A 176 -22.31 8.09 -0.37
N ARG A 177 -21.31 8.02 -1.24
CA ARG A 177 -21.35 8.54 -2.60
C ARG A 177 -20.64 7.59 -3.53
N GLU A 178 -21.11 7.53 -4.76
CA GLU A 178 -20.41 6.79 -5.79
C GLU A 178 -19.07 7.46 -6.08
N ARG A 179 -18.11 6.64 -6.53
CA ARG A 179 -16.76 7.11 -6.80
C ARG A 179 -16.75 8.25 -7.80
N ASP A 180 -17.56 8.17 -8.85
CA ASP A 180 -17.63 9.19 -9.90
C ASP A 180 -18.16 10.54 -9.40
N ASP A 181 -19.07 10.55 -8.42
CA ASP A 181 -19.53 11.79 -7.77
C ASP A 181 -18.36 12.47 -7.05
N ILE A 182 -17.56 11.71 -6.31
CA ILE A 182 -16.37 12.23 -5.61
C ILE A 182 -15.36 12.78 -6.62
N LYS A 183 -15.14 12.11 -7.77
CA LYS A 183 -14.25 12.63 -8.83
C LYS A 183 -14.71 14.00 -9.30
N LYS A 184 -16.01 14.17 -9.49
CA LYS A 184 -16.59 15.44 -9.93
C LYS A 184 -16.38 16.53 -8.88
N LEU A 185 -16.68 16.25 -7.62
CA LEU A 185 -16.47 17.21 -6.51
C LEU A 185 -15.00 17.65 -6.38
N VAL A 186 -14.05 16.73 -6.57
CA VAL A 186 -12.60 17.04 -6.55
C VAL A 186 -12.19 17.86 -7.76
N LYS A 187 -12.75 17.58 -8.94
CA LYS A 187 -12.49 18.32 -10.17
C LYS A 187 -13.05 19.75 -10.11
N ASP A 188 -14.24 19.90 -9.52
CA ASP A 188 -14.94 21.18 -9.39
C ASP A 188 -14.40 22.02 -8.21
N GLY A 189 -13.48 21.47 -7.41
CA GLY A 189 -12.80 22.15 -6.31
C GLY A 189 -13.59 22.19 -4.99
N GLU A 190 -14.74 21.52 -4.94
CA GLU A 190 -15.58 21.42 -3.73
C GLU A 190 -14.92 20.54 -2.67
N VAL A 191 -14.24 19.47 -3.09
CA VAL A 191 -13.44 18.60 -2.21
C VAL A 191 -11.95 18.89 -2.44
N THR A 192 -11.31 19.47 -1.43
CA THR A 192 -9.87 19.77 -1.44
C THR A 192 -9.06 18.83 -0.53
N LEU A 193 -9.72 18.09 0.35
CA LEU A 193 -9.09 17.08 1.22
C LEU A 193 -9.68 15.71 0.91
N LEU A 194 -8.85 14.83 0.37
CA LEU A 194 -9.24 13.50 -0.08
C LEU A 194 -8.38 12.44 0.61
N VAL A 195 -9.00 11.41 1.16
CA VAL A 195 -8.28 10.24 1.69
C VAL A 195 -8.61 9.02 0.84
N GLY A 196 -7.59 8.38 0.28
CA GLY A 196 -7.73 7.30 -0.69
C GLY A 196 -7.06 6.00 -0.24
N THR A 197 -7.71 4.86 -0.53
CA THR A 197 -7.03 3.56 -0.48
C THR A 197 -6.42 3.23 -1.84
N ASP A 198 -5.23 2.62 -1.88
CA ASP A 198 -4.52 2.29 -3.14
C ASP A 198 -5.40 1.59 -4.18
N ALA A 199 -6.04 0.48 -3.77
CA ALA A 199 -6.89 -0.32 -4.65
C ALA A 199 -8.08 0.46 -5.23
N ALA A 200 -8.52 1.51 -4.55
CA ALA A 200 -9.64 2.31 -5.01
C ALA A 200 -9.18 3.41 -5.95
N SER A 201 -8.08 4.10 -5.60
CA SER A 201 -7.58 5.31 -6.26
C SER A 201 -6.85 5.07 -7.59
N GLU A 202 -6.82 3.85 -8.07
CA GLU A 202 -6.37 3.58 -9.43
C GLU A 202 -7.26 4.29 -10.47
N GLY A 203 -6.62 4.90 -11.46
CA GLY A 203 -7.30 5.66 -12.51
C GLY A 203 -7.86 7.02 -12.09
N LEU A 204 -7.78 7.40 -10.81
CA LEU A 204 -8.25 8.71 -10.36
C LEU A 204 -7.34 9.83 -10.90
N ASN A 205 -7.93 10.83 -11.57
CA ASN A 205 -7.20 12.00 -12.04
C ASN A 205 -7.26 13.11 -10.99
N LEU A 206 -6.13 13.40 -10.34
CA LEU A 206 -6.03 14.29 -9.18
C LEU A 206 -5.20 15.54 -9.44
N GLN A 207 -5.13 15.96 -10.71
CA GLN A 207 -4.37 17.13 -11.15
C GLN A 207 -4.82 18.45 -10.51
N SER A 208 -6.00 18.50 -9.87
CA SER A 208 -6.47 19.67 -9.12
C SER A 208 -5.82 19.81 -7.74
N LEU A 209 -5.22 18.74 -7.21
CA LEU A 209 -4.55 18.74 -5.90
C LEU A 209 -3.06 19.05 -6.05
N GLY A 210 -2.51 19.85 -5.14
CA GLY A 210 -1.10 20.25 -5.16
C GLY A 210 -0.19 19.45 -4.24
N THR A 211 -0.75 18.70 -3.29
CA THR A 211 0.03 18.00 -2.28
C THR A 211 -0.43 16.55 -2.07
N LEU A 212 0.53 15.70 -1.68
CA LEU A 212 0.34 14.27 -1.48
C LEU A 212 0.99 13.85 -0.15
N ILE A 213 0.25 13.17 0.71
CA ILE A 213 0.79 12.53 1.91
C ILE A 213 0.58 11.03 1.82
N ASN A 214 1.66 10.26 1.83
CA ASN A 214 1.61 8.82 2.04
C ASN A 214 1.65 8.56 3.54
N VAL A 215 0.50 8.16 4.11
CA VAL A 215 0.36 7.88 5.55
C VAL A 215 1.14 6.63 5.93
N ASP A 216 1.16 5.67 5.01
CA ASP A 216 2.03 4.50 5.01
C ASP A 216 2.72 4.37 3.66
N LEU A 217 3.95 3.87 3.70
CA LEU A 217 4.74 3.60 2.52
C LEU A 217 4.33 2.25 1.92
N PRO A 218 3.95 2.21 0.63
CA PRO A 218 3.73 0.95 -0.03
C PRO A 218 5.06 0.21 -0.22
N TRP A 219 5.03 -1.09 0.03
CA TRP A 219 6.21 -1.96 0.00
C TRP A 219 6.83 -2.11 -1.38
N ASN A 220 5.99 -1.98 -2.41
CA ASN A 220 6.39 -1.92 -3.80
C ASN A 220 6.54 -0.43 -4.20
N PRO A 221 7.75 0.10 -4.44
CA PRO A 221 7.92 1.50 -4.76
C PRO A 221 7.43 1.85 -6.17
N THR A 222 7.09 0.86 -7.01
CA THR A 222 6.26 1.08 -8.20
C THR A 222 4.90 1.67 -7.81
N ARG A 223 4.28 1.22 -6.70
CA ARG A 223 3.03 1.80 -6.19
C ARG A 223 3.24 3.25 -5.74
N LEU A 224 4.39 3.56 -5.13
CA LEU A 224 4.72 4.95 -4.76
C LEU A 224 4.81 5.87 -5.98
N GLU A 225 5.46 5.40 -7.06
CA GLU A 225 5.52 6.13 -8.33
C GLU A 225 4.13 6.25 -8.99
N GLN A 226 3.30 5.21 -8.93
CA GLN A 226 1.92 5.26 -9.40
C GLN A 226 1.09 6.30 -8.61
N ARG A 227 1.24 6.37 -7.28
CA ARG A 227 0.59 7.39 -6.42
C ARG A 227 1.01 8.80 -6.85
N LYS A 228 2.32 9.05 -6.99
CA LYS A 228 2.84 10.34 -7.48
C LYS A 228 2.31 10.66 -8.87
N GLY A 229 2.27 9.67 -9.75
CA GLY A 229 1.72 9.76 -11.10
C GLY A 229 0.20 10.00 -11.13
N ARG A 230 -0.54 10.00 -10.01
CA ARG A 230 -1.95 10.44 -9.98
C ARG A 230 -2.09 11.97 -9.98
N ILE A 231 -1.07 12.67 -9.48
CA ILE A 231 -1.04 14.13 -9.38
C ILE A 231 -0.08 14.73 -10.42
N GLN A 232 1.09 14.10 -10.60
CA GLN A 232 2.12 14.54 -11.54
C GLN A 232 1.84 13.98 -12.95
N ARG A 233 1.01 14.69 -13.72
CA ARG A 233 0.64 14.35 -15.10
C ARG A 233 0.63 15.60 -16.00
N ILE A 234 0.73 15.40 -17.31
CA ILE A 234 0.50 16.47 -18.31
C ILE A 234 -0.89 17.06 -18.09
N GLY A 235 -0.97 18.38 -17.82
CA GLY A 235 -2.20 19.07 -17.43
C GLY A 235 -2.31 19.38 -15.92
N GLN A 236 -1.29 19.07 -15.12
CA GLN A 236 -1.18 19.60 -13.76
C GLN A 236 -1.13 21.14 -13.82
N THR A 237 -1.99 21.78 -13.02
CA THR A 237 -2.17 23.25 -13.01
C THR A 237 -1.14 23.96 -12.15
N ARG A 238 -0.47 23.26 -11.23
CA ARG A 238 0.57 23.80 -10.36
C ARG A 238 1.98 23.50 -10.85
N ASP A 239 2.87 24.47 -10.69
CA ASP A 239 4.29 24.37 -11.06
C ASP A 239 5.09 23.40 -10.17
N THR A 240 4.63 23.17 -8.94
CA THR A 240 5.31 22.32 -7.96
C THR A 240 4.30 21.45 -7.22
N ILE A 241 4.61 20.15 -7.13
CA ILE A 241 3.87 19.17 -6.32
C ILE A 241 4.72 18.83 -5.11
N ARG A 242 4.10 18.83 -3.91
CA ARG A 242 4.78 18.46 -2.67
C ARG A 242 4.34 17.06 -2.24
N VAL A 243 5.32 16.22 -1.87
CA VAL A 243 5.09 14.83 -1.49
C VAL A 243 5.71 14.57 -0.13
N LEU A 244 4.93 14.03 0.80
CA LEU A 244 5.36 13.61 2.13
C LEU A 244 5.20 12.11 2.29
N ASN A 245 6.23 11.45 2.81
CA ASN A 245 6.25 10.01 3.07
C ASN A 245 6.40 9.76 4.57
N LEU A 246 5.35 9.24 5.20
CA LEU A 246 5.34 8.96 6.63
C LEU A 246 5.71 7.50 6.92
N ARG A 247 6.46 7.31 8.00
CA ARG A 247 6.78 6.01 8.60
C ARG A 247 7.12 6.21 10.07
N TYR A 248 6.93 5.18 10.89
CA TYR A 248 7.41 5.26 12.27
C TYR A 248 8.91 4.96 12.31
N LYS A 249 9.68 5.84 12.95
CA LYS A 249 11.09 5.57 13.25
C LYS A 249 11.25 4.20 13.94
N ASP A 250 12.25 3.42 13.56
CA ASP A 250 12.55 2.08 14.13
C ASP A 250 11.51 0.97 13.84
N SER A 251 10.44 1.25 13.06
CA SER A 251 9.56 0.19 12.56
C SER A 251 10.25 -0.67 11.51
N VAL A 252 9.67 -1.82 11.17
CA VAL A 252 10.14 -2.64 10.04
C VAL A 252 10.15 -1.81 8.74
N GLU A 253 9.21 -0.88 8.56
CA GLU A 253 9.18 0.03 7.39
C GLU A 253 10.42 0.91 7.33
N ASP A 254 10.78 1.51 8.46
CA ASP A 254 11.96 2.36 8.55
C ASP A 254 13.25 1.55 8.33
N LYS A 255 13.32 0.33 8.90
CA LYS A 255 14.45 -0.59 8.67
C LYS A 255 14.59 -0.97 7.19
N VAL A 256 13.48 -1.34 6.53
CA VAL A 256 13.44 -1.70 5.11
C VAL A 256 13.78 -0.48 4.25
N HIS A 257 13.17 0.67 4.54
CA HIS A 257 13.46 1.91 3.84
C HIS A 257 14.95 2.27 3.96
N ASN A 258 15.56 2.16 5.14
CA ASN A 258 16.98 2.45 5.33
C ASN A 258 17.89 1.45 4.61
N ALA A 259 17.52 0.16 4.59
CA ALA A 259 18.24 -0.86 3.82
C ALA A 259 18.17 -0.60 2.30
N LEU A 260 17.03 -0.11 1.82
CA LEU A 260 16.79 0.12 0.40
C LEU A 260 17.20 1.52 -0.08
N SER A 261 17.23 2.55 0.77
CA SER A 261 17.40 3.96 0.36
C SER A 261 18.69 4.22 -0.44
N GLY A 262 19.80 3.56 -0.08
CA GLY A 262 21.06 3.71 -0.82
C GLY A 262 21.08 3.00 -2.18
N ARG A 263 20.20 2.02 -2.39
CA ARG A 263 20.13 1.17 -3.58
C ARG A 263 18.92 1.46 -4.45
N LEU A 264 17.87 2.08 -3.91
CA LEU A 264 16.64 2.46 -4.61
C LEU A 264 16.91 3.43 -5.76
N ASP A 265 17.83 4.37 -5.59
CA ASP A 265 18.23 5.28 -6.68
C ASP A 265 18.93 4.53 -7.82
N GLN A 266 19.68 3.47 -7.50
CA GLN A 266 20.31 2.60 -8.50
C GLN A 266 19.25 1.70 -9.16
N ILE A 267 18.41 1.02 -8.37
CA ILE A 267 17.33 0.13 -8.85
C ILE A 267 16.36 0.91 -9.75
N ARG A 268 15.97 2.13 -9.36
CA ARG A 268 15.10 3.01 -10.14
C ARG A 268 15.72 3.40 -11.48
N LYS A 269 17.03 3.70 -11.50
CA LYS A 269 17.76 3.99 -12.75
C LYS A 269 17.89 2.76 -13.65
N MET A 270 17.98 1.56 -13.08
CA MET A 270 18.28 0.32 -13.80
C MET A 270 17.04 -0.38 -14.37
N PHE A 271 15.90 -0.34 -13.69
CA PHE A 271 14.76 -1.20 -14.05
C PHE A 271 13.50 -0.47 -14.53
N GLY A 272 13.40 0.86 -14.32
CA GLY A 272 12.18 1.63 -14.61
C GLY A 272 10.94 1.26 -13.76
N GLN A 273 10.89 0.03 -13.24
CA GLN A 273 9.93 -0.58 -12.33
C GLN A 273 10.70 -1.44 -11.32
N ILE A 274 10.13 -1.69 -10.14
CA ILE A 274 10.88 -2.28 -9.04
C ILE A 274 10.47 -3.75 -8.83
N PRO A 275 11.42 -4.69 -8.64
CA PRO A 275 11.12 -6.13 -8.56
C PRO A 275 10.29 -6.55 -7.34
N ASP A 276 9.50 -7.62 -7.49
CA ASP A 276 8.68 -8.26 -6.44
C ASP A 276 9.50 -8.79 -5.25
N VAL A 277 10.82 -8.95 -5.45
CA VAL A 277 11.81 -9.38 -4.45
C VAL A 277 11.80 -8.51 -3.18
N LEU A 278 11.24 -7.30 -3.22
CA LEU A 278 11.12 -6.43 -2.06
C LEU A 278 10.17 -6.93 -0.97
N GLU A 279 9.10 -7.64 -1.33
CA GLU A 279 8.21 -8.24 -0.35
C GLU A 279 8.95 -9.30 0.48
N ASP A 280 9.79 -10.04 -0.20
CA ASP A 280 10.64 -11.08 0.33
C ASP A 280 11.72 -10.50 1.28
N VAL A 281 12.40 -9.42 0.86
CA VAL A 281 13.33 -8.65 1.71
C VAL A 281 12.62 -8.15 2.97
N TRP A 282 11.37 -7.73 2.83
CA TRP A 282 10.56 -7.27 3.95
C TRP A 282 10.31 -8.37 4.96
N ILE A 283 9.92 -9.56 4.48
CA ILE A 283 9.71 -10.76 5.31
C ILE A 283 10.97 -11.06 6.12
N ASP A 284 12.14 -11.04 5.48
CA ASP A 284 13.41 -11.31 6.15
C ASP A 284 13.70 -10.29 7.25
N ILE A 285 13.52 -9.00 6.98
CA ILE A 285 13.75 -7.94 7.98
C ILE A 285 12.76 -8.07 9.14
N ALA A 286 11.48 -8.33 8.87
CA ALA A 286 10.48 -8.55 9.90
C ALA A 286 10.80 -9.79 10.75
N LEU A 287 11.38 -10.83 10.13
CA LEU A 287 11.84 -12.04 10.81
C LEU A 287 13.19 -11.87 11.54
N GLY A 288 13.83 -10.69 11.45
CA GLY A 288 15.14 -10.44 12.04
C GLY A 288 16.31 -11.04 11.25
N LYS A 289 16.06 -11.57 10.05
CA LYS A 289 17.02 -12.21 9.14
C LYS A 289 17.74 -11.17 8.28
N LYS A 290 18.43 -10.22 8.94
CA LYS A 290 19.08 -9.10 8.23
C LYS A 290 20.07 -9.53 7.14
N VAL A 291 20.84 -10.59 7.39
CA VAL A 291 21.83 -11.10 6.42
C VAL A 291 21.15 -11.68 5.18
N GLU A 292 20.05 -12.43 5.36
CA GLU A 292 19.28 -12.98 4.23
C GLU A 292 18.65 -11.84 3.41
N ALA A 293 18.13 -10.82 4.09
CA ALA A 293 17.62 -9.61 3.43
C ALA A 293 18.70 -8.91 2.60
N GLU A 294 19.89 -8.69 3.16
CA GLU A 294 21.02 -8.06 2.46
C GLU A 294 21.46 -8.89 1.24
N GLN A 295 21.62 -10.21 1.40
CA GLN A 295 21.99 -11.12 0.32
C GLN A 295 20.96 -11.10 -0.81
N ARG A 296 19.68 -11.03 -0.47
CA ARG A 296 18.59 -10.96 -1.44
C ARG A 296 18.57 -9.64 -2.20
N ILE A 297 18.87 -8.52 -1.53
CA ILE A 297 19.05 -7.22 -2.20
C ILE A 297 20.32 -7.26 -3.08
N ASP A 298 21.40 -7.91 -2.63
CA ASP A 298 22.64 -8.09 -3.41
C ASP A 298 22.45 -8.98 -4.64
N ALA A 299 21.55 -9.96 -4.56
CA ALA A 299 21.24 -10.88 -5.65
C ALA A 299 20.38 -10.27 -6.76
N LEU A 300 19.90 -9.03 -6.59
CA LEU A 300 19.21 -8.31 -7.66
C LEU A 300 20.17 -8.11 -8.83
N PRO A 301 19.80 -8.54 -10.06
CA PRO A 301 20.70 -8.45 -11.20
C PRO A 301 21.14 -6.99 -11.44
N PRO A 302 22.41 -6.75 -11.80
CA PRO A 302 22.93 -5.40 -11.99
C PRO A 302 22.45 -4.71 -13.29
N GLN A 303 21.68 -5.40 -14.15
CA GLN A 303 21.22 -4.90 -15.44
C GLN A 303 19.76 -5.25 -15.71
N HIS A 304 19.10 -4.41 -16.52
CA HIS A 304 17.74 -4.64 -16.98
C HIS A 304 17.70 -5.89 -17.89
N ALA A 305 16.74 -6.80 -17.67
CA ALA A 305 16.53 -7.94 -18.57
C ALA A 305 16.21 -7.54 -20.03
N PHE A 306 15.81 -6.28 -20.25
CA PHE A 306 15.62 -5.70 -21.58
C PHE A 306 16.95 -5.22 -22.18
N ASP A 307 17.89 -4.72 -21.39
CA ASP A 307 19.22 -4.32 -21.86
C ASP A 307 20.03 -5.53 -22.33
N GLU A 308 19.89 -6.70 -21.70
CA GLU A 308 20.49 -7.96 -22.19
C GLU A 308 19.95 -8.37 -23.57
N ARG A 309 18.68 -8.09 -23.86
CA ARG A 309 18.02 -8.46 -25.13
C ARG A 309 18.29 -7.49 -26.27
N TYR A 310 18.42 -6.19 -25.97
CA TYR A 310 18.61 -5.14 -26.97
C TYR A 310 20.07 -4.66 -27.11
N SER A 311 20.99 -5.09 -26.25
CA SER A 311 22.43 -4.84 -26.42
C SER A 311 23.08 -5.71 -27.49
N ARG A 312 22.44 -6.82 -27.88
CA ARG A 312 22.77 -7.55 -29.11
C ARG A 312 22.00 -6.95 -30.28
N VAL A 313 22.52 -5.85 -30.81
CA VAL A 313 22.22 -5.48 -32.20
C VAL A 313 23.06 -6.42 -33.05
N ASP A 314 22.47 -7.52 -33.53
CA ASP A 314 23.06 -8.23 -34.65
C ASP A 314 23.12 -7.23 -35.82
N ASP A 315 24.28 -7.06 -36.44
CA ASP A 315 24.45 -6.22 -37.62
C ASP A 315 23.69 -6.88 -38.79
N VAL A 316 22.43 -6.51 -38.96
CA VAL A 316 21.62 -6.95 -40.10
C VAL A 316 21.93 -6.04 -41.28
N SER A 317 23.13 -6.21 -41.86
CA SER A 317 23.47 -5.62 -43.15
C SER A 317 22.48 -6.12 -44.21
N GLY A 318 21.72 -5.22 -44.86
CA GLY A 318 20.73 -5.54 -45.89
C GLY A 318 19.26 -5.25 -45.54
N TRP A 319 18.97 -4.56 -44.43
CA TRP A 319 17.59 -4.18 -44.04
C TRP A 319 16.94 -3.18 -45.02
N ASP A 320 17.77 -2.44 -45.76
CA ASP A 320 17.43 -1.45 -46.77
C ASP A 320 16.94 -2.06 -48.10
N ASP A 321 17.17 -3.36 -48.33
CA ASP A 321 16.66 -4.07 -49.52
C ASP A 321 15.18 -4.52 -49.38
N CYS A 322 14.57 -4.34 -48.20
CA CYS A 322 13.20 -4.76 -47.92
C CYS A 322 12.16 -3.64 -48.10
N ALA A 323 12.22 -2.91 -49.21
CA ALA A 323 11.19 -1.94 -49.59
C ALA A 323 10.24 -2.50 -50.67
N LYS A 324 9.36 -3.42 -50.27
CA LYS A 324 8.06 -3.60 -50.95
C LYS A 324 6.94 -3.48 -49.94
N VAL A 325 6.47 -2.25 -49.74
CA VAL A 325 5.26 -1.98 -48.98
C VAL A 325 4.07 -2.49 -49.80
N LEU A 326 3.45 -3.59 -49.35
CA LEU A 326 2.22 -4.09 -49.95
C LEU A 326 1.07 -3.13 -49.63
N ASN A 327 0.32 -2.73 -50.66
CA ASN A 327 -0.96 -2.04 -50.52
C ASN A 327 -1.90 -2.90 -49.63
N ALA A 328 -2.80 -2.25 -48.88
CA ALA A 328 -3.76 -2.89 -47.99
C ALA A 328 -4.53 -4.08 -48.63
N GLY A 329 -4.86 -4.03 -49.93
CA GLY A 329 -5.48 -5.13 -50.66
C GLY A 329 -4.57 -6.34 -50.86
N ASP A 330 -3.31 -6.11 -51.23
CA ASP A 330 -2.33 -7.18 -51.45
C ASP A 330 -1.91 -7.84 -50.13
N ARG A 331 -1.90 -7.07 -49.04
CA ARG A 331 -1.60 -7.57 -47.69
C ARG A 331 -2.64 -8.60 -47.22
N ILE A 332 -3.93 -8.35 -47.46
CA ILE A 332 -5.01 -9.29 -47.14
C ILE A 332 -4.90 -10.54 -48.01
N ALA A 333 -4.59 -10.40 -49.29
CA ALA A 333 -4.42 -11.55 -50.19
C ALA A 333 -3.24 -12.45 -49.80
N HIS A 334 -2.17 -11.88 -49.24
CA HIS A 334 -1.01 -12.65 -48.78
C HIS A 334 -1.25 -13.36 -47.45
N LEU A 335 -1.86 -12.66 -46.48
CA LEU A 335 -2.18 -13.22 -45.16
C LEU A 335 -3.31 -14.27 -45.21
N SER A 336 -4.15 -14.22 -46.25
CA SER A 336 -5.24 -15.19 -46.45
C SER A 336 -4.78 -16.51 -47.08
N LYS A 337 -3.50 -16.66 -47.46
CA LYS A 337 -2.99 -17.94 -47.98
C LYS A 337 -2.66 -18.86 -46.81
N GLY A 338 -3.31 -20.03 -46.77
CA GLY A 338 -2.98 -21.08 -45.82
C GLY A 338 -1.53 -21.52 -45.94
N TRP A 339 -0.92 -21.87 -44.80
CA TRP A 339 0.47 -22.32 -44.76
C TRP A 339 0.64 -23.55 -45.66
N LYS A 340 1.65 -23.51 -46.53
CA LYS A 340 2.02 -24.70 -47.30
C LYS A 340 2.57 -25.74 -46.30
N SER A 341 2.03 -26.95 -46.38
CA SER A 341 2.49 -28.11 -45.63
C SER A 341 3.96 -28.42 -45.88
#